data_AF-A0A2G9S9Y5-F1
#
_entry.id   AF-A0A2G9S9Y5-F1
#
_cell.length_a   1.000
_cell.length_b   1.000
_cell.length_c   1.000
_cell.angle_alpha   90.00
_cell.angle_beta   90.00
_cell.angle_gamma   90.00
#
_symmetry.space_group_name_H-M   'P 1'
#
loop_
_entity.id
_entity.type
_entity.pdbx_description
1 polymer ?
#
loop_
_entity_poly.entity_id
_entity_poly.type
_entity_poly.pdbx_seq_one_letter_code
_entity_poly.pdbx_strand_id
1 'polypeptide(L)'
;MDVPGAEEKFQELMKQLENPQDYLHILPEELVPDRQIAFRHILPVSVVSGRGIEELTRCIRRSLDEQAELEIQEAAQKKLRSLHKITSPSN
;
A
#
# COMPACT_ATOMS: atom_id res chain seq x y z
N MET A 1 -15.90 -14.66 -13.12
CA MET A 1 -17.34 -14.62 -13.46
C MET A 1 -17.41 -14.02 -14.83
N ASP A 2 -17.68 -14.84 -15.84
CA ASP A 2 -17.68 -14.40 -17.24
C ASP A 2 -19.09 -14.02 -17.63
N VAL A 3 -19.58 -12.94 -17.01
CA VAL A 3 -20.84 -12.31 -17.40
C VAL A 3 -20.55 -11.20 -18.41
N PRO A 4 -21.44 -10.95 -19.39
CA PRO A 4 -21.28 -9.81 -20.29
C PRO A 4 -21.13 -8.51 -19.49
N GLY A 5 -20.15 -7.68 -19.84
CA GLY A 5 -19.87 -6.42 -19.12
C GLY A 5 -18.92 -6.54 -17.92
N ALA A 6 -18.47 -7.75 -17.55
CA ALA A 6 -17.62 -7.95 -16.38
C ALA A 6 -16.25 -7.29 -16.51
N GLU A 7 -15.65 -7.36 -17.70
CA GLU A 7 -14.33 -6.76 -17.95
C GLU A 7 -14.40 -5.23 -17.90
N GLU A 8 -15.43 -4.63 -18.50
CA GLU A 8 -15.63 -3.18 -18.47
C GLU A 8 -15.80 -2.67 -17.04
N LYS A 9 -16.62 -3.35 -16.22
CA LYS A 9 -16.78 -3.02 -14.80
C LYS A 9 -15.52 -3.23 -14.00
N PHE A 10 -14.73 -4.25 -14.32
CA PHE A 10 -13.44 -4.48 -13.68
C PHE A 10 -12.48 -3.32 -13.97
N GLN A 11 -12.38 -2.88 -15.23
CA GLN A 11 -11.54 -1.74 -15.61
C GLN A 11 -12.01 -0.42 -14.97
N GLU A 12 -13.33 -0.21 -14.88
CA GLU A 12 -13.89 0.94 -14.18
C GLU A 12 -13.50 0.93 -12.69
N LEU A 13 -13.68 -0.21 -12.02
CA LEU A 13 -13.31 -0.36 -10.61
C LEU A 13 -11.82 -0.10 -10.38
N MET A 14 -10.94 -0.60 -11.25
CA MET A 14 -9.50 -0.36 -11.14
C MET A 14 -9.17 1.14 -11.18
N LYS A 15 -9.78 1.89 -12.12
CA LYS A 15 -9.59 3.36 -12.21
C LYS A 15 -10.08 4.10 -10.97
N GLN A 16 -11.20 3.65 -10.41
CA GLN A 16 -11.76 4.21 -9.18
C GLN A 16 -10.83 3.98 -7.98
N LEU A 17 -10.28 2.78 -7.84
CA LEU A 17 -9.35 2.47 -6.76
C LEU A 17 -8.01 3.20 -6.89
N GLU A 18 -7.53 3.44 -8.11
CA GLU A 18 -6.31 4.22 -8.37
C GLU A 18 -6.48 5.70 -8.01
N ASN A 19 -7.66 6.28 -8.23
CA ASN A 19 -7.94 7.71 -7.99
C ASN A 19 -9.22 7.90 -7.16
N PRO A 20 -9.28 7.42 -5.91
CA PRO A 20 -10.53 7.35 -5.16
C PRO A 20 -11.18 8.71 -4.95
N GLN A 21 -10.39 9.78 -4.81
CA GLN A 21 -10.88 11.16 -4.63
C GLN A 21 -11.80 11.62 -5.77
N ASP A 22 -11.52 11.20 -7.00
CA ASP A 22 -12.29 11.59 -8.17
C ASP A 22 -13.68 10.92 -8.18
N TYR A 23 -13.89 9.87 -7.38
CA TYR A 23 -15.11 9.06 -7.40
C TYR A 23 -15.87 9.01 -6.07
N LEU A 24 -15.34 9.61 -5.00
CA LEU A 24 -16.04 9.66 -3.70
C LEU A 24 -17.43 10.28 -3.80
N HIS A 25 -17.63 11.24 -4.70
CA HIS A 25 -18.91 11.91 -4.93
C HIS A 25 -20.01 11.00 -5.49
N ILE A 26 -19.64 9.81 -6.00
CA ILE A 26 -20.56 8.81 -6.56
C ILE A 26 -21.06 7.86 -5.47
N LEU A 27 -20.33 7.76 -4.35
CA LEU A 27 -20.68 6.88 -3.26
C LEU A 27 -21.84 7.46 -2.44
N PRO A 28 -22.78 6.62 -1.97
CA PRO A 28 -23.72 6.99 -0.92
C PRO A 28 -22.97 7.53 0.30
N GLU A 29 -23.56 8.51 1.00
CA GLU A 29 -22.92 9.20 2.13
C GLU A 29 -22.45 8.22 3.22
N GLU A 30 -23.19 7.13 3.44
CA GLU A 30 -22.86 6.10 4.42
C GLU A 30 -21.65 5.24 4.04
N LEU A 31 -21.20 5.29 2.78
CA LEU A 31 -20.07 4.52 2.25
C LEU A 31 -18.83 5.40 1.99
N VAL A 32 -18.92 6.71 2.17
CA VAL A 32 -17.78 7.61 2.04
C VAL A 32 -16.85 7.43 3.24
N PRO A 33 -15.57 7.08 3.04
CA PRO A 33 -14.63 6.92 4.15
C PRO A 33 -14.35 8.26 4.85
N ASP A 34 -14.34 8.26 6.19
CA ASP A 34 -13.99 9.45 7.00
C ASP A 34 -12.57 9.96 6.74
N ARG A 35 -11.68 9.08 6.28
CA ARG A 35 -10.28 9.41 5.96
C ARG A 35 -9.98 9.02 4.54
N GLN A 36 -9.21 9.88 3.86
CA GLN A 36 -8.71 9.57 2.53
C GLN A 36 -7.88 8.29 2.57
N ILE A 37 -8.26 7.33 1.73
CA ILE A 37 -7.54 6.09 1.53
C ILE A 37 -6.56 6.29 0.38
N ALA A 38 -5.27 6.06 0.65
CA ALA A 38 -4.24 6.00 -0.36
C ALA A 38 -3.72 4.57 -0.47
N PHE A 39 -4.06 3.89 -1.56
CA PHE A 39 -3.58 2.55 -1.81
C PHE A 39 -2.16 2.61 -2.37
N ARG A 40 -1.21 1.94 -1.70
CA ARG A 40 0.17 1.84 -2.19
C ARG A 40 0.27 0.91 -3.40
N HIS A 41 -0.50 -0.18 -3.38
CA HIS A 41 -0.56 -1.19 -4.43
C HIS A 41 -1.99 -1.71 -4.56
N ILE A 42 -2.48 -1.86 -5.79
CA ILE A 42 -3.80 -2.45 -6.11
C ILE A 42 -3.54 -3.66 -7.00
N LEU A 43 -3.88 -4.85 -6.51
CA LEU A 43 -3.57 -6.10 -7.21
C LEU A 43 -4.85 -6.93 -7.39
N PRO A 44 -5.31 -7.14 -8.63
CA PRO A 44 -6.47 -7.99 -8.87
C PRO A 44 -6.07 -9.46 -8.72
N VAL A 45 -6.76 -10.16 -7.81
CA VAL A 45 -6.51 -11.58 -7.52
C VAL A 45 -7.75 -12.43 -7.74
N SER A 46 -7.56 -13.66 -8.19
CA SER A 46 -8.64 -14.64 -8.34
C SER A 46 -8.14 -16.03 -7.97
N VAL A 47 -8.79 -16.65 -6.99
CA VAL A 47 -8.50 -18.03 -6.57
C VAL A 47 -8.86 -19.01 -7.69
N VAL A 48 -9.97 -18.76 -8.39
CA VAL A 48 -10.49 -19.67 -9.42
C VAL A 48 -9.56 -19.73 -10.64
N SER A 49 -9.03 -18.59 -11.08
CA SER A 49 -8.12 -18.53 -12.24
C SER A 49 -6.63 -18.51 -11.86
N GLY A 50 -6.31 -18.45 -10.57
CA GLY A 50 -4.94 -18.26 -10.09
C GLY A 50 -4.33 -16.90 -10.42
N ARG A 51 -5.09 -15.97 -11.03
CA ARG A 51 -4.61 -14.65 -11.42
C ARG A 51 -4.11 -13.88 -10.21
N GLY A 52 -2.94 -13.25 -10.34
CA GLY A 52 -2.43 -12.26 -9.37
C GLY A 52 -1.85 -12.84 -8.09
N ILE A 53 -1.88 -14.16 -7.89
CA ILE A 53 -1.40 -14.80 -6.64
C ILE A 53 0.12 -14.66 -6.52
N GLU A 54 0.85 -14.81 -7.63
CA GLU A 54 2.30 -14.65 -7.64
C GLU A 54 2.70 -13.18 -7.43
N GLU A 55 2.04 -12.26 -8.12
CA GLU A 55 2.22 -10.82 -7.94
C GLU A 55 1.94 -10.39 -6.50
N LEU A 56 0.87 -10.90 -5.89
CA LEU A 56 0.53 -10.67 -4.50
C LEU A 56 1.65 -11.16 -3.58
N THR A 57 2.13 -12.39 -3.78
CA THR A 57 3.21 -12.96 -2.97
C THR A 57 4.49 -12.13 -3.07
N ARG A 58 4.86 -11.71 -4.30
CA ARG A 58 6.01 -10.82 -4.54
C ARG A 58 5.81 -9.46 -3.88
N CYS A 59 4.62 -8.88 -3.98
CA CYS A 59 4.29 -7.60 -3.36
C CYS A 59 4.42 -7.64 -1.84
N ILE A 60 3.88 -8.69 -1.21
CA ILE A 60 3.97 -8.87 0.25
C ILE A 60 5.43 -8.99 0.70
N ARG A 61 6.22 -9.84 0.03
CA ARG A 61 7.65 -10.00 0.36
C ARG A 61 8.39 -8.68 0.25
N ARG A 62 8.24 -7.96 -0.87
CA ARG A 62 8.86 -6.65 -1.07
C ARG A 62 8.46 -5.66 0.03
N SER A 63 7.17 -5.59 0.39
CA SER A 63 6.73 -4.68 1.45
C SER A 63 7.32 -5.02 2.82
N LEU A 64 7.54 -6.31 3.12
CA LEU A 64 8.22 -6.73 4.35
C LEU A 64 9.71 -6.38 4.32
N ASP A 65 10.38 -6.61 3.19
CA ASP A 65 11.80 -6.31 3.01
C ASP A 65 12.07 -4.80 3.15
N GLU A 66 11.25 -3.97 2.49
CA GLU A 66 11.33 -2.50 2.59
C GLU A 66 11.15 -2.02 4.04
N GLN A 67 10.21 -2.62 4.78
CA GLN A 67 9.98 -2.27 6.19
C GLN A 67 11.19 -2.65 7.06
N ALA A 68 11.78 -3.83 6.84
CA ALA A 68 12.96 -4.27 7.56
C ALA A 68 14.17 -3.36 7.27
N GLU A 69 14.35 -2.91 6.03
CA GLU A 69 15.39 -1.95 5.66
C GLU A 69 15.23 -0.61 6.39
N LEU A 70 14.00 -0.08 6.45
CA LEU A 70 13.71 1.15 7.19
C LEU A 70 14.03 1.01 8.68
N GLU A 71 13.65 -0.11 9.31
CA GLU A 71 13.93 -0.38 10.71
C GLU A 71 15.44 -0.46 11.00
N ILE A 72 16.21 -1.12 10.13
CA ILE A 72 17.67 -1.19 10.23
C ILE A 72 18.28 0.20 10.13
N GLN A 73 17.84 1.01 9.16
CA GLN A 73 18.33 2.38 8.97
C GLN A 73 18.03 3.26 10.19
N GLU A 74 16.81 3.19 10.72
CA GLU A 74 16.43 3.91 11.93
C GLU A 74 17.26 3.50 13.13
N ALA A 75 17.47 2.20 13.33
CA ALA A 75 18.29 1.69 14.42
C ALA A 75 19.75 2.17 14.31
N ALA A 76 20.31 2.15 13.11
CA ALA A 76 21.65 2.66 12.84
C ALA A 76 21.74 4.17 13.14
N GLN A 77 20.78 4.97 12.68
CA GLN A 77 20.72 6.41 12.97
C GLN A 77 20.58 6.71 14.46
N LYS A 78 19.72 5.97 15.17
CA LYS A 78 19.54 6.09 16.63
C LYS A 78 20.87 5.83 17.34
N LYS A 79 21.58 4.77 16.98
CA LYS A 79 22.89 4.43 17.55
C LYS A 79 23.95 5.51 17.28
N LEU A 80 24.03 6.01 16.05
CA LEU A 80 24.96 7.09 15.68
C LEU A 80 24.69 8.36 16.49
N ARG A 81 23.43 8.75 16.66
CA ARG A 81 23.06 9.92 17.49
C ARG A 81 23.45 9.73 18.95
N SER A 82 23.27 8.54 19.51
CA SER A 82 23.69 8.24 20.88
C SER A 82 25.21 8.35 21.05
N LEU A 83 25.99 7.84 20.08
CA LEU A 83 27.44 7.97 20.09
C LEU A 83 27.89 9.44 20.05
N HIS A 84 27.31 10.25 19.16
CA HIS A 84 27.63 11.68 19.08
C HIS A 84 27.35 12.44 20.38
N LYS A 85 26.27 12.08 21.08
CA LYS A 85 25.95 12.66 22.40
C LYS A 85 26.97 12.26 23.47
N ILE A 86 27.52 11.06 23.41
CA ILE A 86 28.55 10.58 24.35
C ILE A 86 29.90 11.26 24.07
N THR A 87 30.22 11.51 22.80
CA THR A 87 31.50 12.09 22.38
C THR A 87 31.55 13.61 22.41
N SER A 88 30.42 14.28 22.66
CA SER A 88 30.34 15.74 22.81
C SER A 88 30.16 16.06 24.29
N PRO A 89 31.22 16.15 25.11
CA PRO A 89 31.08 16.58 26.49
C PRO A 89 30.56 18.02 26.48
N SER A 90 29.49 18.24 27.25
CA SER A 90 29.01 19.57 27.62
C SER A 90 30.15 20.38 28.22
N ASN A 91 30.62 21.40 27.50
CA ASN A 91 31.41 22.50 28.05
C ASN A 91 30.58 23.35 29.02
#